data_AF-A0A5D0XV22-F1
#
_entry.id   AF-A0A5D0XV22-F1
#
_cell.length_a   1.000
_cell.length_b   1.000
_cell.length_c   1.000
_cell.angle_alpha   90.00
_cell.angle_beta   90.00
_cell.angle_gamma   90.00
#
_symmetry.space_group_name_H-M   'P 1'
#
loop_
_entity.id
_entity.type
_entity.pdbx_description
1 polymer ?
#
loop_
_entity_poly.entity_id
_entity_poly.type
_entity_poly.pdbx_seq_one_letter_code
_entity_poly.pdbx_strand_id
1 'polypeptide(L)'
;MQRGRSTTNELKGDDMRLGQSALIVGVAAVLTGVAGCGSASDDVTGPAHTAPAQEPPSGSSIAALTREPTAEDQLPGFVAEIAVGNGIGDLDADSVRKVEEHDGVTYYLGVLNDDRSACVYSITSDNFLGGCSAGPGRVITNTPGADSGLVSVTLVTDGYSTDLLEQKGWTRIHRNILVH
;
A
#
# COMPACT_ATOMS: atom_id res chain seq x y z
N MET A 1 -49.57 -39.52 27.90
CA MET A 1 -50.18 -39.73 26.57
C MET A 1 -50.72 -38.39 26.07
N GLN A 2 -50.11 -37.80 25.05
CA GLN A 2 -50.80 -37.02 24.00
C GLN A 2 -49.78 -36.70 22.89
N ARG A 3 -50.08 -37.21 21.69
CA ARG A 3 -49.38 -36.94 20.42
C ARG A 3 -49.99 -35.66 19.82
N GLY A 4 -49.16 -34.84 19.18
CA GLY A 4 -49.60 -33.65 18.43
C GLY A 4 -48.71 -33.38 17.22
N ARG A 5 -49.05 -34.04 16.11
CA ARG A 5 -48.88 -33.73 14.66
C ARG A 5 -47.67 -32.90 14.18
N SER A 6 -46.81 -33.57 13.41
CA SER A 6 -46.11 -33.00 12.26
C SER A 6 -47.10 -32.49 11.21
N THR A 7 -46.87 -31.26 10.76
CA THR A 7 -47.24 -30.83 9.41
C THR A 7 -46.01 -30.19 8.77
N THR A 8 -45.64 -30.81 7.66
CA THR A 8 -44.72 -30.42 6.59
C THR A 8 -44.71 -28.93 6.30
N ASN A 9 -43.53 -28.37 6.06
CA ASN A 9 -43.32 -27.36 5.03
C ASN A 9 -41.92 -27.48 4.47
N GLU A 10 -41.85 -28.08 3.28
CA GLU A 10 -40.81 -27.88 2.29
C GLU A 10 -40.84 -26.43 1.78
N LEU A 11 -39.68 -25.78 1.76
CA LEU A 11 -39.33 -24.67 0.86
C LEU A 11 -37.87 -24.95 0.48
N LYS A 12 -37.60 -25.83 -0.48
CA LYS A 12 -37.48 -25.55 -1.92
C LYS A 12 -36.89 -24.17 -2.21
N GLY A 13 -35.63 -24.19 -2.67
CA GLY A 13 -34.92 -23.02 -3.12
C GLY A 13 -35.54 -22.42 -4.39
N ASP A 14 -35.31 -21.12 -4.54
CA ASP A 14 -35.06 -20.41 -5.78
C ASP A 14 -34.61 -18.98 -5.41
N ASP A 15 -34.02 -18.30 -6.38
CA ASP A 15 -33.56 -16.89 -6.36
C ASP A 15 -32.18 -16.56 -5.76
N MET A 16 -31.18 -17.18 -6.37
CA MET A 16 -29.90 -16.52 -6.62
C MET A 16 -30.07 -15.43 -7.69
N ARG A 17 -30.44 -14.20 -7.32
CA ARG A 17 -30.19 -12.99 -8.14
C ARG A 17 -30.29 -11.71 -7.31
N LEU A 18 -29.14 -11.16 -6.90
CA LEU A 18 -28.96 -9.71 -6.76
C LEU A 18 -27.46 -9.41 -6.63
N GLY A 19 -26.89 -8.96 -7.73
CA GLY A 19 -25.50 -8.54 -7.84
C GLY A 19 -25.19 -7.92 -9.19
N GLN A 20 -26.18 -7.22 -9.78
CA GLN A 20 -25.90 -6.28 -10.86
C GLN A 20 -25.34 -5.01 -10.23
N SER A 21 -24.02 -4.93 -10.12
CA SER A 21 -23.34 -3.64 -10.01
C SER A 21 -22.69 -3.37 -11.35
N ALA A 22 -23.43 -2.63 -12.17
CA ALA A 22 -22.97 -2.08 -13.43
C ALA A 22 -21.74 -1.21 -13.17
N LEU A 23 -20.60 -1.62 -13.71
CA LEU A 23 -19.41 -0.80 -13.83
C LEU A 23 -19.72 0.28 -14.89
N ILE A 24 -20.04 1.50 -14.44
CA ILE A 24 -20.14 2.66 -15.34
C ILE A 24 -18.71 3.09 -15.66
N VAL A 25 -18.22 2.72 -16.84
CA VAL A 25 -17.00 3.29 -17.43
C VAL A 25 -17.42 4.51 -18.24
N GLY A 26 -17.23 5.69 -17.63
CA GLY A 26 -17.39 6.98 -18.30
C GLY A 26 -16.20 7.29 -19.21
N VAL A 27 -16.52 7.68 -20.44
CA VAL A 27 -15.63 7.87 -21.60
C VAL A 27 -15.06 9.31 -21.67
N ALA A 28 -13.91 9.42 -22.34
CA ALA A 28 -13.38 10.55 -23.12
C ALA A 28 -12.35 11.49 -22.47
N ALA A 29 -11.12 11.44 -23.00
CA ALA A 29 -10.51 12.62 -23.63
C ALA A 29 -9.52 12.19 -24.73
N VAL A 30 -9.75 12.77 -25.91
CA VAL A 30 -8.99 12.67 -27.16
C VAL A 30 -7.78 13.57 -27.10
N LEU A 31 -6.60 13.11 -27.53
CA LEU A 31 -5.59 13.98 -28.14
C LEU A 31 -4.91 13.28 -29.32
N THR A 32 -5.15 13.86 -30.49
CA THR A 32 -4.55 13.56 -31.81
C THR A 32 -3.25 14.33 -31.98
N GLY A 33 -2.30 13.76 -32.73
CA GLY A 33 -1.20 14.47 -33.40
C GLY A 33 0.19 14.02 -32.93
N VAL A 34 1.21 13.87 -33.77
CA VAL A 34 1.39 14.02 -35.22
C VAL A 34 2.64 13.20 -35.58
N ALA A 35 2.66 12.68 -36.81
CA ALA A 35 3.81 12.03 -37.40
C ALA A 35 4.96 13.03 -37.61
N GLY A 36 6.19 12.61 -37.31
CA GLY A 36 7.41 13.34 -37.64
C GLY A 36 8.56 12.36 -37.86
N CYS A 37 8.79 12.02 -39.13
CA CYS A 37 9.98 11.33 -39.59
C CYS A 37 11.13 12.35 -39.68
N GLY A 38 12.30 12.01 -39.17
CA GLY A 38 13.49 12.87 -39.24
C GLY A 38 14.75 12.09 -38.93
N SER A 39 15.38 11.56 -39.98
CA SER A 39 16.74 11.04 -39.95
C SER A 39 17.75 12.19 -40.03
N ALA A 40 18.80 12.18 -39.21
CA ALA A 40 20.11 12.74 -39.54
C ALA A 40 21.18 12.22 -38.57
N SER A 41 22.37 11.99 -39.13
CA SER A 41 23.52 11.27 -38.58
C SER A 41 24.56 12.18 -37.90
N ASP A 42 25.51 11.50 -37.24
CA ASP A 42 26.93 11.85 -37.00
C ASP A 42 27.35 12.63 -35.72
N ASP A 43 27.99 11.84 -34.84
CA ASP A 43 29.27 12.04 -34.14
C ASP A 43 29.55 13.30 -33.29
N VAL A 44 29.60 13.13 -31.96
CA VAL A 44 30.69 13.71 -31.15
C VAL A 44 30.91 12.89 -29.87
N THR A 45 32.13 12.41 -29.71
CA THR A 45 32.67 11.82 -28.48
C THR A 45 32.87 12.91 -27.42
N GLY A 46 32.30 12.74 -26.22
CA GLY A 46 32.58 13.53 -25.02
C GLY A 46 32.17 12.78 -23.75
N PRO A 47 33.02 12.69 -22.70
CA PRO A 47 32.76 11.84 -21.55
C PRO A 47 31.86 12.52 -20.50
N ALA A 48 31.04 11.69 -19.86
CA ALA A 48 30.46 11.86 -18.52
C ALA A 48 29.81 13.22 -18.20
N HIS A 49 28.56 13.40 -18.62
CA HIS A 49 27.62 14.22 -17.87
C HIS A 49 26.66 13.29 -17.14
N THR A 50 26.92 13.09 -15.85
CA THR A 50 25.93 12.65 -14.87
C THR A 50 24.67 13.48 -15.08
N ALA A 51 23.61 12.85 -15.57
CA ALA A 51 22.30 13.47 -15.59
C ALA A 51 21.92 13.82 -14.15
N PRO A 52 21.43 15.05 -13.86
CA PRO A 52 20.83 15.31 -12.56
C PRO A 52 19.66 14.36 -12.38
N ALA A 53 19.61 13.68 -11.24
CA ALA A 53 18.45 12.89 -10.82
C ALA A 53 17.19 13.74 -11.04
N GLN A 54 16.29 13.28 -11.89
CA GLN A 54 14.98 13.92 -12.05
C GLN A 54 14.23 13.76 -10.72
N GLU A 55 14.02 14.89 -10.05
CA GLU A 55 13.23 14.99 -8.83
C GLU A 55 11.78 14.61 -9.16
N PRO A 56 11.21 13.54 -8.58
CA PRO A 56 9.81 13.19 -8.85
C PRO A 56 8.87 14.24 -8.25
N PRO A 57 7.73 14.53 -8.90
CA PRO A 57 6.79 15.56 -8.46
C PRO A 57 6.28 15.30 -7.05
N SER A 58 6.47 16.29 -6.17
CA SER A 58 6.20 16.26 -4.74
C SER A 58 4.70 16.26 -4.46
N GLY A 59 4.16 15.18 -3.88
CA GLY A 59 2.75 15.13 -3.44
C GLY A 59 2.08 13.75 -3.48
N SER A 60 2.67 12.78 -4.18
CA SER A 60 2.13 11.40 -4.26
C SER A 60 3.19 10.31 -4.09
N SER A 61 4.44 10.71 -3.85
CA SER A 61 5.55 9.84 -3.50
C SER A 61 5.57 9.54 -1.99
N ILE A 62 6.39 8.57 -1.61
CA ILE A 62 6.81 8.36 -0.22
C ILE A 62 8.34 8.38 -0.25
N ALA A 63 8.95 9.48 0.21
CA ALA A 63 10.39 9.71 0.11
C ALA A 63 11.22 8.64 0.85
N ALA A 64 10.64 8.02 1.88
CA ALA A 64 11.27 6.90 2.56
C ALA A 64 11.54 5.71 1.64
N LEU A 65 10.75 5.51 0.57
CA LEU A 65 10.92 4.42 -0.39
C LEU A 65 11.98 4.71 -1.47
N THR A 66 12.42 5.97 -1.61
CA THR A 66 13.38 6.37 -2.66
C THR A 66 14.83 6.32 -2.19
N ARG A 67 15.08 6.03 -0.91
CA ARG A 67 16.46 5.89 -0.39
C ARG A 67 17.03 4.52 -0.75
N GLU A 68 18.36 4.41 -0.71
CA GLU A 68 19.06 3.14 -0.86
C GLU A 68 18.73 2.18 0.31
N PRO A 69 18.54 0.87 0.06
CA PRO A 69 18.37 -0.10 1.12
C PRO A 69 19.65 -0.28 1.95
N THR A 70 19.46 -0.62 3.21
CA THR A 70 20.50 -0.88 4.22
C THR A 70 20.24 -2.23 4.88
N ALA A 71 21.17 -2.70 5.71
CA ALA A 71 21.01 -3.98 6.41
C ALA A 71 19.81 -4.01 7.37
N GLU A 72 19.36 -2.86 7.88
CA GLU A 72 18.22 -2.76 8.80
C GLU A 72 16.86 -2.82 8.08
N ASP A 73 16.88 -2.76 6.75
CA ASP A 73 15.68 -2.76 5.90
C ASP A 73 15.14 -4.14 5.59
N GLN A 74 15.64 -5.15 6.30
CA GLN A 74 15.17 -6.51 6.14
C GLN A 74 14.01 -6.75 7.10
N LEU A 75 12.90 -7.26 6.54
CA LEU A 75 11.81 -7.78 7.36
C LEU A 75 12.30 -9.00 8.16
N PRO A 76 11.87 -9.16 9.42
CA PRO A 76 12.08 -10.41 10.15
C PRO A 76 11.49 -11.61 9.40
N GLY A 77 12.14 -12.77 9.48
CA GLY A 77 11.80 -13.95 8.68
C GLY A 77 10.32 -14.35 8.73
N PHE A 78 9.71 -14.34 9.92
CA PHE A 78 8.29 -14.70 10.09
C PHE A 78 7.31 -13.73 9.39
N VAL A 79 7.74 -12.48 9.13
CA VAL A 79 6.98 -11.50 8.35
C VAL A 79 7.34 -11.61 6.88
N ALA A 80 8.62 -11.76 6.56
CA ALA A 80 9.12 -11.87 5.20
C ALA A 80 8.49 -13.06 4.43
N GLU A 81 8.30 -14.21 5.08
CA GLU A 81 7.66 -15.38 4.49
C GLU A 81 6.23 -15.10 4.00
N ILE A 82 5.51 -14.19 4.68
CA ILE A 82 4.12 -13.84 4.38
C ILE A 82 4.05 -12.67 3.39
N ALA A 83 4.93 -11.68 3.56
CA ALA A 83 4.92 -10.42 2.82
C ALA A 83 5.61 -10.53 1.45
N VAL A 84 6.78 -11.19 1.39
CA VAL A 84 7.62 -11.30 0.18
C VAL A 84 7.34 -12.61 -0.58
N GLY A 85 6.87 -13.65 0.12
CA GLY A 85 6.48 -14.92 -0.50
C GLY A 85 5.17 -14.83 -1.29
N ASN A 86 4.72 -15.97 -1.84
CA ASN A 86 3.43 -16.16 -2.53
C ASN A 86 2.17 -15.91 -1.64
N GLY A 87 2.26 -15.02 -0.65
CA GLY A 87 1.20 -14.60 0.27
C GLY A 87 0.40 -13.40 -0.25
N ILE A 88 -0.16 -12.62 0.68
CA ILE A 88 -1.27 -11.67 0.44
C ILE A 88 -0.84 -10.41 -0.33
N GLY A 89 0.44 -10.15 -0.49
CA GLY A 89 0.87 -8.96 -1.20
C GLY A 89 2.33 -9.01 -1.58
N ASP A 90 2.69 -9.94 -2.48
CA ASP A 90 3.88 -9.97 -3.35
C ASP A 90 4.80 -8.73 -3.26
N LEU A 91 5.45 -8.58 -2.10
CA LEU A 91 6.19 -7.38 -1.73
C LEU A 91 7.57 -7.50 -2.35
N ASP A 92 8.03 -6.43 -3.00
CA ASP A 92 9.40 -6.36 -3.47
C ASP A 92 10.33 -6.25 -2.25
N ALA A 93 11.15 -7.29 -2.02
CA ALA A 93 12.10 -7.35 -0.92
C ALA A 93 13.10 -6.19 -0.97
N ASP A 94 13.50 -5.76 -2.17
CA ASP A 94 14.48 -4.70 -2.37
C ASP A 94 13.86 -3.31 -2.18
N SER A 95 12.53 -3.23 -2.09
CA SER A 95 11.79 -2.00 -1.79
C SER A 95 11.57 -1.75 -0.30
N VAL A 96 11.82 -2.75 0.56
CA VAL A 96 11.55 -2.63 1.99
C VAL A 96 12.44 -1.57 2.61
N ARG A 97 11.87 -0.72 3.47
CA ARG A 97 12.59 0.32 4.22
C ARG A 97 12.09 0.32 5.65
N LYS A 98 12.96 0.06 6.63
CA LYS A 98 12.72 0.44 8.03
C LYS A 98 12.69 1.95 8.09
N VAL A 99 11.66 2.52 8.70
CA VAL A 99 11.48 3.98 8.73
C VAL A 99 11.47 4.57 10.12
N GLU A 100 11.04 3.81 11.13
CA GLU A 100 10.96 4.29 12.51
C GLU A 100 10.90 3.12 13.49
N GLU A 101 11.32 3.38 14.73
CA GLU A 101 11.07 2.50 15.86
C GLU A 101 10.46 3.32 16.99
N HIS A 102 9.27 2.95 17.44
CA HIS A 102 8.51 3.70 18.43
C HIS A 102 7.82 2.74 19.38
N ASP A 103 7.97 2.96 20.69
CA ASP A 103 7.36 2.15 21.76
C ASP A 103 7.57 0.62 21.61
N GLY A 104 8.76 0.21 21.13
CA GLY A 104 9.10 -1.20 20.93
C GLY A 104 8.46 -1.83 19.68
N VAL A 105 7.87 -1.02 18.80
CA VAL A 105 7.34 -1.42 17.49
C VAL A 105 8.25 -0.87 16.39
N THR A 106 8.66 -1.74 15.47
CA THR A 106 9.43 -1.37 14.30
C THR A 106 8.51 -1.20 13.09
N TYR A 107 8.64 -0.07 12.41
CA TYR A 107 7.81 0.27 11.27
C TYR A 107 8.59 0.14 9.97
N TYR A 108 8.01 -0.60 9.02
CA TYR A 108 8.56 -0.82 7.69
C TYR A 108 7.59 -0.35 6.62
N LEU A 109 8.14 0.16 5.53
CA LEU A 109 7.41 0.46 4.31
C LEU A 109 7.96 -0.40 3.17
N GLY A 110 7.17 -0.62 2.13
CA GLY A 110 7.62 -1.24 0.89
C GLY A 110 6.62 -1.02 -0.24
N VAL A 111 6.95 -1.47 -1.44
CA VAL A 111 6.02 -1.56 -2.56
C VAL A 111 5.79 -3.00 -2.97
N LEU A 112 4.61 -3.27 -3.52
CA LEU A 112 4.38 -4.53 -4.21
C LEU A 112 5.14 -4.55 -5.54
N ASN A 113 5.39 -5.75 -6.06
CA ASN A 113 5.94 -5.97 -7.41
C ASN A 113 5.04 -5.41 -8.55
N ASP A 114 3.87 -4.84 -8.23
CA ASP A 114 3.01 -4.11 -9.17
C ASP A 114 3.41 -2.65 -9.40
N ASP A 115 4.42 -2.16 -8.67
CA ASP A 115 4.97 -0.78 -8.63
C ASP A 115 3.92 0.32 -8.35
N ARG A 116 2.72 -0.07 -7.96
CA ARG A 116 1.57 0.82 -7.80
C ARG A 116 0.97 0.77 -6.42
N SER A 117 1.36 -0.18 -5.59
CA SER A 117 0.84 -0.37 -4.24
C SER A 117 1.95 -0.15 -3.22
N ALA A 118 1.68 0.71 -2.24
CA ALA A 118 2.56 0.90 -1.09
C ALA A 118 2.02 0.09 0.08
N CYS A 119 2.91 -0.43 0.91
CA CYS A 119 2.59 -1.21 2.09
C CYS A 119 3.22 -0.59 3.33
N VAL A 120 2.55 -0.76 4.48
CA VAL A 120 3.09 -0.45 5.80
C VAL A 120 2.97 -1.67 6.68
N TYR A 121 4.02 -1.94 7.45
CA TYR A 121 4.11 -3.02 8.42
C TYR A 121 4.52 -2.45 9.79
N SER A 122 3.82 -2.86 10.84
CA SER A 122 4.17 -2.62 12.25
C SER A 122 4.53 -3.95 12.87
N ILE A 123 5.74 -4.07 13.42
CA ILE A 123 6.31 -5.35 13.82
C ILE A 123 6.83 -5.27 15.26
N THR A 124 6.47 -6.25 16.07
CA THR A 124 7.02 -6.51 17.41
C THR A 124 7.78 -7.85 17.41
N SER A 125 8.30 -8.28 18.55
CA SER A 125 8.94 -9.60 18.68
C SER A 125 8.03 -10.76 18.32
N ASP A 126 6.73 -10.65 18.61
CA ASP A 126 5.80 -11.77 18.60
C ASP A 126 4.62 -11.59 17.63
N ASN A 127 4.44 -10.38 17.09
CA ASN A 127 3.27 -10.03 16.27
C ASN A 127 3.59 -9.00 15.19
N PHE A 128 2.79 -8.98 14.13
CA PHE A 128 2.87 -7.97 13.09
C PHE A 128 1.49 -7.59 12.55
N LEU A 129 1.38 -6.34 12.08
CA LEU A 129 0.22 -5.81 11.38
C LEU A 129 0.70 -5.20 10.06
N GLY A 130 0.14 -5.64 8.94
CA GLY A 130 0.50 -5.18 7.61
C GLY A 130 -0.71 -4.85 6.75
N GLY A 131 -0.54 -3.91 5.82
CA GLY A 131 -1.57 -3.58 4.85
C GLY A 131 -1.03 -2.75 3.70
N CYS A 132 -1.63 -2.94 2.52
CA CYS A 132 -1.21 -2.32 1.27
C CYS A 132 -2.37 -1.58 0.59
N SER A 133 -2.07 -0.51 -0.14
CA SER A 133 -3.07 0.23 -0.92
C SER A 133 -2.47 0.78 -2.21
N ALA A 134 -3.28 0.73 -3.27
CA ALA A 134 -3.03 1.36 -4.55
C ALA A 134 -3.70 2.75 -4.65
N GLY A 135 -3.21 3.59 -5.56
CA GLY A 135 -3.86 4.85 -5.96
C GLY A 135 -3.14 6.15 -5.54
N PRO A 136 -3.54 7.31 -6.10
CA PRO A 136 -2.96 8.61 -5.74
C PRO A 136 -3.49 9.14 -4.39
N GLY A 137 -2.68 9.88 -3.63
CA GLY A 137 -3.07 10.45 -2.33
C GLY A 137 -3.20 9.43 -1.19
N ARG A 138 -2.36 8.39 -1.21
CA ARG A 138 -2.44 7.18 -0.39
C ARG A 138 -2.57 7.53 1.10
N VAL A 139 -3.63 7.02 1.72
CA VAL A 139 -3.77 6.90 3.17
C VAL A 139 -4.13 5.45 3.45
N ILE A 140 -3.27 4.72 4.15
CA ILE A 140 -3.53 3.33 4.55
C ILE A 140 -3.70 3.34 6.04
N THR A 141 -4.88 3.04 6.56
CA THR A 141 -5.09 2.85 7.99
C THR A 141 -5.27 1.37 8.28
N ASN A 142 -4.30 0.78 8.99
CA ASN A 142 -4.41 -0.56 9.52
C ASN A 142 -4.82 -0.48 10.98
N THR A 143 -5.95 -1.08 11.32
CA THR A 143 -6.43 -1.20 12.70
C THR A 143 -6.23 -2.64 13.15
N PRO A 144 -5.49 -2.87 14.24
CA PRO A 144 -5.28 -4.23 14.75
C PRO A 144 -6.57 -4.84 15.29
N GLY A 145 -6.60 -6.17 15.34
CA GLY A 145 -7.60 -6.89 16.15
C GLY A 145 -7.38 -6.65 17.64
N ALA A 146 -8.44 -6.88 18.44
CA ALA A 146 -8.34 -6.88 19.89
C ALA A 146 -7.22 -7.82 20.35
N ASP A 147 -6.48 -7.41 21.40
CA ASP A 147 -5.40 -8.18 22.05
C ASP A 147 -4.10 -8.40 21.24
N SER A 148 -3.91 -7.70 20.11
CA SER A 148 -2.68 -7.84 19.31
C SER A 148 -1.42 -7.23 19.95
N GLY A 149 -1.58 -6.33 20.91
CA GLY A 149 -0.49 -5.51 21.47
C GLY A 149 0.03 -4.44 20.51
N LEU A 150 -0.57 -4.29 19.33
CA LEU A 150 -0.24 -3.27 18.34
C LEU A 150 -1.23 -2.11 18.39
N VAL A 151 -0.79 -0.96 17.91
CA VAL A 151 -1.61 0.26 17.74
C VAL A 151 -2.06 0.39 16.28
N SER A 152 -3.09 1.22 16.04
CA SER A 152 -3.47 1.54 14.67
C SER A 152 -2.36 2.33 14.01
N VAL A 153 -2.08 2.05 12.75
CA VAL A 153 -1.05 2.75 11.98
C VAL A 153 -1.65 3.34 10.72
N THR A 154 -1.26 4.57 10.40
CA THR A 154 -1.63 5.24 9.17
C THR A 154 -0.39 5.62 8.36
N LEU A 155 -0.30 5.11 7.12
CA LEU A 155 0.67 5.54 6.11
C LEU A 155 0.08 6.68 5.28
N VAL A 156 0.84 7.75 5.05
CA VAL A 156 0.46 8.88 4.19
C VAL A 156 1.54 9.23 3.17
N THR A 157 1.16 9.75 2.00
CA THR A 157 2.12 10.25 1.00
C THR A 157 2.82 11.55 1.45
N ASP A 158 3.96 11.85 0.82
CA ASP A 158 4.60 13.15 0.94
C ASP A 158 3.63 14.25 0.51
N GLY A 159 3.54 15.32 1.29
CA GLY A 159 2.63 16.45 1.03
C GLY A 159 1.19 16.24 1.51
N TYR A 160 0.83 15.07 2.04
CA TYR A 160 -0.44 14.88 2.73
C TYR A 160 -0.47 15.71 4.03
N SER A 161 -1.46 16.59 4.18
CA SER A 161 -1.68 17.29 5.45
C SER A 161 -2.24 16.33 6.49
N THR A 162 -1.54 16.20 7.62
CA THR A 162 -1.92 15.35 8.74
C THR A 162 -2.70 16.08 9.81
N ASP A 163 -2.98 17.37 9.63
CA ASP A 163 -3.55 18.23 10.68
C ASP A 163 -4.87 17.66 11.21
N LEU A 164 -5.69 17.09 10.33
CA LEU A 164 -6.96 16.46 10.70
C LEU A 164 -6.78 15.13 11.43
N LEU A 165 -5.72 14.37 11.14
CA LEU A 165 -5.41 13.14 11.86
C LEU A 165 -4.88 13.48 13.25
N GLU A 166 -3.98 14.44 13.35
CA GLU A 166 -3.40 14.86 14.63
C GLU A 166 -4.48 15.48 15.56
N GLN A 167 -5.41 16.26 15.01
CA GLN A 167 -6.59 16.74 15.75
C GLN A 167 -7.51 15.60 16.25
N LYS A 168 -7.50 14.45 15.57
CA LYS A 168 -8.24 13.25 15.97
C LYS A 168 -7.47 12.37 16.96
N GLY A 169 -6.31 12.84 17.44
CA GLY A 169 -5.49 12.11 18.42
C GLY A 169 -4.49 11.14 17.81
N TRP A 170 -4.21 11.22 16.51
CA TRP A 170 -3.10 10.50 15.91
C TRP A 170 -1.77 11.18 16.25
N THR A 171 -0.76 10.39 16.58
CA THR A 171 0.60 10.88 16.84
C THR A 171 1.46 10.61 15.62
N ARG A 172 2.05 11.66 15.04
CA ARG A 172 3.03 11.50 13.97
C ARG A 172 4.37 11.03 14.54
N ILE A 173 4.82 9.84 14.12
CA ILE A 173 6.12 9.27 14.53
C ILE A 173 7.16 9.35 13.42
N HIS A 174 6.72 9.40 12.16
CA HIS A 174 7.57 9.61 11.00
C HIS A 174 6.81 10.50 10.00
N ARG A 175 7.51 11.16 9.06
CA ARG A 175 6.88 12.01 8.03
C ARG A 175 5.65 11.37 7.37
N ASN A 176 5.76 10.08 7.09
CA ASN A 176 4.76 9.28 6.39
C ASN A 176 3.97 8.34 7.31
N ILE A 177 4.24 8.31 8.63
CA ILE A 177 3.58 7.37 9.56
C ILE A 177 3.01 8.09 10.77
N LEU A 178 1.74 7.79 11.05
CA LEU A 178 1.04 8.18 12.26
C LEU A 178 0.49 6.95 13.00
N VAL A 179 0.36 7.04 14.31
CA VAL A 179 -0.16 5.96 15.16
C VAL A 179 -1.24 6.44 16.12
N HIS A 180 -2.16 5.53 16.50
CA HIS A 180 -3.26 5.78 17.45
C HIS A 180 -3.69 4.52 18.21
#